data_AF-A0A523AWR6-F1
#
_entry.id   AF-A0A523AWR6-F1
#
_cell.length_a   1.000
_cell.length_b   1.000
_cell.length_c   1.000
_cell.angle_alpha   90.00
_cell.angle_beta   90.00
_cell.angle_gamma   90.00
#
_symmetry.space_group_name_H-M   'P 1'
#
loop_
_entity.id
_entity.type
_entity.pdbx_description
1 polymer ?
#
loop_
_entity_poly.entity_id
_entity_poly.type
_entity_poly.pdbx_seq_one_letter_code
_entity_poly.pdbx_strand_id
1 'polypeptide(L)'
;MRLRPKGERGSSTQLKGVSERKRVRLRKCKVCGIYTLKEECPSCGKETSSPHPPRFSPLDPYGKYRRKLKKEVEGGGNGSQVPEGAQT
;
A
#
# COMPACT_ATOMS: atom_id res chain seq x y z
N MET A 1 -20.41 42.31 34.71
CA MET A 1 -19.21 41.44 34.59
C MET A 1 -19.60 40.19 33.81
N ARG A 2 -19.16 40.01 32.55
CA ARG A 2 -19.41 38.78 31.76
C ARG A 2 -18.19 37.87 31.89
N LEU A 3 -18.29 36.85 32.73
CA LEU A 3 -17.24 35.84 32.89
C LEU A 3 -17.31 34.89 31.68
N ARG A 4 -16.23 34.84 30.88
CA ARG A 4 -16.09 33.91 29.75
C ARG A 4 -15.86 32.48 30.30
N PRO A 5 -16.61 31.46 29.83
CA PRO A 5 -16.40 30.08 30.25
C PRO A 5 -15.02 29.58 29.81
N LYS A 6 -14.32 28.87 30.70
CA LYS A 6 -13.01 28.27 30.44
C LYS A 6 -13.17 27.14 29.42
N GLY A 7 -12.80 27.45 28.19
CA GLY A 7 -12.75 26.55 27.05
C GLY A 7 -11.85 25.34 27.27
N GLU A 8 -12.25 24.27 26.62
CA GLU A 8 -11.90 22.88 26.83
C GLU A 8 -10.45 22.56 26.48
N ARG A 9 -9.94 21.53 27.16
CA ARG A 9 -8.60 20.95 26.99
C ARG A 9 -8.46 20.33 25.61
N GLY A 10 -8.01 21.11 24.63
CA GLY A 10 -7.55 20.61 23.35
C GLY A 10 -6.16 19.99 23.47
N SER A 11 -6.07 18.71 23.85
CA SER A 11 -4.87 17.89 23.68
C SER A 11 -4.65 17.61 22.18
N SER A 12 -4.18 18.61 21.44
CA SER A 12 -3.71 18.38 20.07
C SER A 12 -2.26 17.88 20.14
N THR A 13 -2.10 16.59 20.40
CA THR A 13 -0.86 15.87 20.12
C THR A 13 -0.55 16.04 18.64
N GLN A 14 0.36 16.96 18.31
CA GLN A 14 0.90 17.09 16.96
C GLN A 14 1.70 15.82 16.64
N LEU A 15 1.06 14.84 16.01
CA LEU A 15 1.73 13.74 15.32
C LEU A 15 2.39 14.29 14.05
N LYS A 16 3.51 15.01 14.22
CA LYS A 16 4.33 15.50 13.11
C LYS A 16 5.25 14.39 12.60
N GLY A 17 4.89 13.82 11.44
CA GLY A 17 5.85 13.47 10.39
C GLY A 17 6.42 12.05 10.37
N VAL A 18 5.61 11.04 10.04
CA VAL A 18 6.15 9.75 9.56
C VAL A 18 6.54 9.87 8.08
N SER A 19 7.82 10.16 7.86
CA SER A 19 8.64 9.81 6.69
C SER A 19 8.20 10.32 5.31
N GLU A 20 9.06 11.17 4.74
CA GLU A 20 9.09 11.59 3.34
C GLU A 20 9.33 10.37 2.43
N ARG A 21 8.27 9.63 2.13
CA ARG A 21 8.29 8.47 1.23
C ARG A 21 8.28 8.94 -0.22
N LYS A 22 9.29 8.51 -0.99
CA LYS A 22 9.39 8.72 -2.46
C LYS A 22 8.12 8.20 -3.15
N ARG A 23 7.22 9.11 -3.56
CA ARG A 23 6.05 8.78 -4.39
C ARG A 23 6.50 8.49 -5.81
N VAL A 24 6.33 7.26 -6.24
CA VAL A 24 6.51 6.86 -7.64
C VAL A 24 5.26 7.26 -8.42
N ARG A 25 5.43 8.01 -9.52
CA ARG A 25 4.33 8.43 -10.41
C ARG A 25 4.21 7.59 -11.68
N LEU A 26 5.27 6.87 -12.06
CA LEU A 26 5.27 6.05 -13.25
C LEU A 26 4.46 4.77 -13.02
N ARG A 27 3.51 4.48 -13.91
CA ARG A 27 2.69 3.27 -13.90
C ARG A 27 2.88 2.50 -15.21
N LYS A 28 2.64 1.19 -15.17
CA LYS A 28 2.74 0.28 -16.30
C LYS A 28 1.46 -0.53 -16.44
N CYS A 29 0.96 -0.60 -17.67
CA CYS A 29 -0.14 -1.46 -18.06
C CYS A 29 0.28 -2.94 -18.03
N LYS A 30 -0.44 -3.80 -17.29
CA LYS A 30 -0.14 -5.25 -17.23
C LYS A 30 -0.43 -5.99 -18.54
N VAL A 31 -1.34 -5.46 -19.36
CA VAL A 31 -1.82 -6.14 -20.58
C VAL A 31 -1.08 -5.70 -21.82
N CYS A 32 -0.89 -4.40 -21.96
CA CYS A 32 -0.33 -3.76 -23.14
C CYS A 32 1.13 -3.33 -22.96
N GLY A 33 1.67 -3.35 -21.73
CA GLY A 33 3.06 -2.99 -21.44
C GLY A 33 3.40 -1.50 -21.54
N ILE A 34 2.46 -0.65 -21.99
CA ILE A 34 2.65 0.79 -22.14
C ILE A 34 2.84 1.44 -20.76
N TYR A 35 3.80 2.37 -20.69
CA TYR A 35 4.01 3.23 -19.53
C TYR A 35 3.11 4.45 -19.59
N THR A 36 2.48 4.77 -18.46
CA THR A 36 1.58 5.91 -18.32
C THR A 36 1.72 6.53 -16.95
N LEU A 37 1.33 7.79 -16.81
CA LEU A 37 1.21 8.49 -15.53
C LEU A 37 -0.24 8.45 -15.00
N LYS A 38 -1.19 8.07 -15.86
CA LYS A 38 -2.62 7.96 -15.52
C LYS A 38 -2.89 6.63 -14.83
N GLU A 39 -3.96 6.59 -14.04
CA GLU A 39 -4.38 5.37 -13.36
C GLU A 39 -4.89 4.32 -14.34
N GLU A 40 -5.55 4.78 -15.40
CA GLU A 40 -6.08 3.97 -16.48
C GLU A 40 -5.19 4.05 -17.71
N CYS A 41 -5.04 2.92 -18.40
CA CYS A 41 -4.33 2.88 -19.65
C CYS A 41 -5.19 3.47 -20.80
N PRO A 42 -4.67 4.43 -21.59
CA PRO A 42 -5.43 5.03 -22.69
C PRO A 42 -5.70 4.08 -23.87
N SER A 43 -4.98 2.96 -23.97
CA SER A 43 -5.12 2.01 -25.08
C SER A 43 -6.07 0.85 -24.76
N CYS A 44 -6.12 0.38 -23.51
CA CYS A 44 -6.91 -0.79 -23.13
C CYS A 44 -7.94 -0.53 -22.02
N GLY A 45 -7.96 0.66 -21.42
CA GLY A 45 -8.88 1.01 -20.32
C GLY A 45 -8.64 0.25 -19.01
N LYS A 46 -7.59 -0.57 -18.90
CA LYS A 46 -7.29 -1.35 -17.69
C LYS A 46 -6.47 -0.55 -16.69
N GLU A 47 -6.61 -0.93 -15.42
CA GLU A 47 -5.83 -0.39 -14.31
C GLU A 47 -4.33 -0.63 -14.51
N THR A 48 -3.55 0.39 -14.21
CA THR A 48 -2.09 0.37 -14.33
C THR A 48 -1.44 0.12 -12.99
N SER A 49 -0.39 -0.69 -12.94
CA SER A 49 0.35 -1.02 -11.72
C SER A 49 1.67 -0.27 -11.63
N SER A 50 2.15 -0.01 -10.41
CA SER A 50 3.51 0.50 -10.21
C SER A 50 4.52 -0.53 -10.71
N PRO A 51 5.45 -0.17 -11.61
CA PRO A 51 6.53 -1.06 -12.05
C PRO A 51 7.67 -1.13 -11.03
N HIS A 52 7.67 -0.29 -9.99
CA HIS A 52 8.76 -0.26 -9.03
C HIS A 52 8.72 -1.48 -8.10
N PRO A 53 9.88 -2.12 -7.84
CA PRO A 53 9.95 -3.24 -6.92
C PRO A 53 9.64 -2.79 -5.48
N PRO A 54 9.19 -3.72 -4.62
CA PRO A 54 9.05 -3.45 -3.19
C PRO A 54 10.41 -3.12 -2.57
N ARG A 55 10.41 -2.35 -1.47
CA ARG A 55 11.64 -2.01 -0.76
C ARG A 55 12.25 -3.24 -0.12
N PHE A 56 13.56 -3.38 -0.24
CA PHE A 56 14.32 -4.42 0.47
C PHE A 56 14.50 -4.04 1.95
N SER A 57 14.38 -5.02 2.84
CA SER A 57 14.67 -4.92 4.27
C SER A 57 15.46 -6.16 4.70
N PRO A 58 16.62 -6.02 5.37
CA PRO A 58 17.39 -7.16 5.86
C PRO A 58 16.63 -8.04 6.85
N LEU A 59 15.74 -7.45 7.65
CA LEU A 59 14.98 -8.15 8.69
C LEU A 59 13.77 -8.93 8.13
N ASP A 60 13.33 -8.64 6.89
CA ASP A 60 12.14 -9.18 6.20
C ASP A 60 11.27 -10.21 6.99
N PRO A 61 10.39 -9.74 7.89
CA PRO A 61 9.59 -10.63 8.74
C PRO A 61 8.64 -11.53 7.93
N TYR A 62 8.22 -11.05 6.76
CA TYR A 62 7.26 -11.74 5.89
C TYR A 62 7.91 -12.68 4.86
N GLY A 63 9.24 -12.85 4.89
CA GLY A 63 9.97 -13.67 3.92
C GLY A 63 9.55 -15.14 3.90
N LYS A 64 9.27 -15.72 5.07
CA LYS A 64 8.78 -17.11 5.19
C LYS A 64 7.45 -17.31 4.49
N TYR A 65 6.49 -16.42 4.73
CA TYR A 65 5.15 -16.46 4.13
C TYR A 65 5.20 -16.25 2.62
N ARG A 66 6.00 -15.27 2.16
CA ARG A 66 6.16 -14.98 0.73
C ARG A 66 6.72 -16.16 -0.06
N ARG A 67 7.63 -16.96 0.53
CA ARG A 67 8.17 -18.18 -0.09
C ARG A 67 7.16 -19.32 -0.14
N LYS A 68 6.36 -19.51 0.92
CA LYS A 68 5.28 -20.52 0.94
C LYS A 68 4.23 -20.22 -0.12
N LEU A 69 3.76 -18.96 -0.18
CA LEU A 69 2.76 -18.53 -1.17
C LEU A 69 3.22 -18.78 -2.61
N LYS A 70 4.50 -18.50 -2.94
CA LYS A 70 5.04 -18.79 -4.28
C LYS A 70 4.97 -20.28 -4.62
N LYS A 71 5.31 -21.15 -3.67
CA LYS A 71 5.23 -22.61 -3.85
C LYS A 71 3.80 -23.09 -4.05
N GLU A 72 2.84 -22.50 -3.32
CA GLU A 72 1.42 -22.82 -3.47
C GLU A 72 0.88 -22.39 -4.85
N VAL A 73 1.26 -21.20 -5.31
CA VAL A 73 0.89 -20.69 -6.65
C VAL A 73 1.52 -21.54 -7.77
N GLU A 74 2.77 -21.95 -7.62
CA GLU A 74 3.49 -22.78 -8.61
C GLU A 74 3.09 -24.26 -8.55
N GLY A 75 2.66 -24.76 -7.38
CA GLY A 75 2.35 -26.17 -7.11
C GLY A 75 0.90 -26.60 -7.34
N GLY A 76 0.00 -25.67 -7.68
CA GLY A 76 -1.41 -25.94 -8.00
C GLY A 76 -2.35 -25.87 -6.79
N GLY A 77 -3.22 -24.87 -6.77
CA GLY A 77 -4.42 -24.84 -5.90
C GLY A 77 -4.77 -23.49 -5.27
N ASN A 78 -5.60 -22.71 -5.96
CA ASN A 78 -6.60 -21.75 -5.45
C ASN A 78 -6.22 -20.86 -4.24
N GLY A 79 -5.58 -19.73 -4.54
CA GLY A 79 -5.34 -18.63 -3.60
C GLY A 79 -6.60 -17.82 -3.29
N SER A 80 -7.50 -18.37 -2.48
CA SER A 80 -8.68 -17.66 -2.00
C SER A 80 -9.09 -18.17 -0.62
N GLN A 81 -8.30 -17.82 0.40
CA GLN A 81 -8.71 -17.66 1.81
C GLN A 81 -7.59 -16.94 2.55
N VAL A 82 -7.50 -15.62 2.37
CA VAL A 82 -6.81 -14.76 3.34
C VAL A 82 -7.79 -14.62 4.51
N PRO A 83 -7.46 -15.02 5.74
CA PRO A 83 -8.33 -14.75 6.87
C PRO A 83 -8.37 -13.22 7.10
N GLU A 84 -9.56 -12.64 6.93
CA GLU A 84 -9.88 -11.29 7.37
C GLU A 84 -9.72 -11.23 8.90
N GLY A 85 -8.57 -10.79 9.43
CA GLY A 85 -8.42 -10.82 10.88
C GLY A 85 -7.13 -10.37 11.54
N ALA A 86 -6.24 -9.62 10.88
CA ALA A 86 -5.15 -8.94 11.60
C ALA A 86 -5.52 -7.46 11.83
N GLN A 87 -6.64 -7.23 12.52
CA GLN A 87 -6.96 -5.96 13.16
C GLN A 87 -6.86 -6.15 14.67
N THR A 88 -5.71 -5.79 15.24
CA THR A 88 -5.59 -5.08 16.53
C THR A 88 -4.17 -4.53 16.66
#